data_AF-A0A535KHE3-F1
#
_entry.id   AF-A0A535KHE3-F1
#
_cell.length_a   1.000
_cell.length_b   1.000
_cell.length_c   1.000
_cell.angle_alpha   90.00
_cell.angle_beta   90.00
_cell.angle_gamma   90.00
#
_symmetry.space_group_name_H-M   'P 1'
#
loop_
_entity.id
_entity.type
_entity.pdbx_description
1 polymer ?
#
loop_
_entity_poly.entity_id
_entity_poly.type
_entity_poly.pdbx_seq_one_letter_code
_entity_poly.pdbx_strand_id
1 'polypeptide(L)'
;MSKIVELVSLATIVPPPNHEVSGGFNAVVNGQPVRVRAVLERTVVIEHHEGGERSVVRKDSCMVKPSAVAFVLGNPNNGVGPRQWRRLPGKPPAPAAPAAPPTK
;
A
#
# COMPACT_ATOMS: atom_id res chain seq x y z
N MET A 1 16.46 28.37 -6.92
CA MET A 1 17.05 27.01 -7.01
C MET A 1 15.92 25.99 -6.97
N SER A 2 15.40 25.63 -8.14
CA SER A 2 14.39 24.57 -8.25
C SER A 2 15.11 23.25 -8.00
N LYS A 3 15.03 22.72 -6.77
CA LYS A 3 15.52 21.37 -6.48
C LYS A 3 14.76 20.43 -7.40
N ILE A 4 15.43 19.92 -8.44
CA ILE A 4 14.96 18.79 -9.23
C ILE A 4 14.79 17.67 -8.20
N VAL A 5 13.55 17.37 -7.84
CA VAL A 5 13.32 16.32 -6.86
C VAL A 5 13.45 15.02 -7.61
N GLU A 6 14.62 14.40 -7.50
CA GLU A 6 14.89 13.10 -8.08
C GLU A 6 13.91 12.09 -7.47
N LEU A 7 12.99 11.63 -8.30
CA LEU A 7 12.10 10.54 -7.97
C LEU A 7 12.84 9.23 -8.23
N VAL A 8 12.78 8.33 -7.26
CA VAL A 8 13.38 6.99 -7.38
C VAL A 8 12.29 5.94 -7.36
N SER A 9 12.57 4.78 -7.93
CA SER A 9 11.68 3.63 -7.82
C SER A 9 11.59 3.17 -6.36
N LEU A 10 10.39 2.86 -5.88
CA LEU A 10 10.22 2.32 -4.53
C LEU A 10 10.94 0.95 -4.37
N ALA A 11 11.18 0.24 -5.46
CA ALA A 11 11.95 -1.01 -5.44
C ALA A 11 13.41 -0.81 -5.01
N THR A 12 13.98 0.38 -5.19
CA THR A 12 15.36 0.70 -4.77
C THR A 12 15.45 1.15 -3.32
N ILE A 13 14.31 1.40 -2.65
CA ILE A 13 14.28 1.76 -1.24
C ILE A 13 14.40 0.49 -0.40
N VAL A 14 15.55 0.31 0.23
CA VAL A 14 15.82 -0.81 1.13
C VAL A 14 15.54 -0.38 2.57
N PRO A 15 14.55 -1.00 3.25
CA PRO A 15 14.30 -0.70 4.64
C PRO A 15 15.44 -1.25 5.53
N PRO A 16 15.73 -0.59 6.67
CA PRO A 16 16.62 -1.15 7.68
C PRO A 16 16.17 -2.53 8.18
N PRO A 17 17.07 -3.31 8.81
CA PRO A 17 16.69 -4.59 9.42
C PRO A 17 15.54 -4.42 10.41
N ASN A 18 14.61 -5.38 10.43
CA ASN A 18 13.39 -5.35 11.25
C ASN A 18 12.48 -4.14 11.01
N HIS A 19 12.60 -3.48 9.86
CA HIS A 19 11.71 -2.39 9.47
C HIS A 19 10.97 -2.73 8.17
N GLU A 20 9.77 -2.17 8.05
CA GLU A 20 8.97 -2.21 6.85
C GLU A 20 8.76 -0.80 6.33
N VAL A 21 8.52 -0.69 5.02
CA VAL A 21 8.12 0.57 4.41
C VAL A 21 6.66 0.86 4.79
N SER A 22 6.42 1.97 5.48
CA SER A 22 5.08 2.40 5.85
C SER A 22 4.30 2.92 4.65
N GLY A 23 2.99 2.74 4.63
CA GLY A 23 2.11 3.52 3.76
C GLY A 23 1.94 4.97 4.22
N GLY A 24 1.12 5.74 3.49
CA GLY A 24 0.64 7.08 3.86
C GLY A 24 1.28 8.24 3.10
N PHE A 25 2.29 7.98 2.26
CA PHE A 25 3.07 8.98 1.54
C PHE A 25 2.64 9.14 0.07
N ASN A 26 3.13 10.19 -0.59
CA ASN A 26 2.81 10.50 -1.98
C ASN A 26 3.83 9.88 -2.94
N ALA A 27 3.34 9.38 -4.08
CA ALA A 27 4.11 8.78 -5.14
C ALA A 27 3.58 9.21 -6.51
N VAL A 28 4.29 8.83 -7.56
CA VAL A 28 3.91 9.01 -8.95
C VAL A 28 3.93 7.65 -9.63
N VAL A 29 2.84 7.30 -10.30
CA VAL A 29 2.72 6.05 -11.07
C VAL A 29 2.23 6.42 -12.46
N ASN A 30 2.94 6.02 -13.51
CA ASN A 30 2.61 6.39 -14.90
C ASN A 30 2.43 7.91 -15.12
N GLY A 31 3.21 8.74 -14.42
CA GLY A 31 3.10 10.20 -14.48
C GLY A 31 1.92 10.80 -13.69
N GLN A 32 1.09 9.97 -13.05
CA GLN A 32 -0.05 10.40 -12.24
C GLN A 32 0.32 10.47 -10.75
N PRO A 33 -0.02 11.55 -10.03
CA PRO A 33 0.19 11.64 -8.59
C PRO A 33 -0.80 10.74 -7.84
N VAL A 34 -0.28 9.91 -6.95
CA VAL A 34 -1.05 8.92 -6.20
C VAL A 34 -0.62 8.89 -4.74
N ARG A 35 -1.49 8.41 -3.86
CA ARG A 35 -1.17 8.21 -2.45
C ARG A 35 -0.97 6.74 -2.13
N VAL A 36 0.21 6.38 -1.65
CA VAL A 36 0.50 5.01 -1.24
C VAL A 36 -0.23 4.72 0.07
N ARG A 37 -1.06 3.67 0.07
CA ARG A 37 -1.84 3.23 1.24
C ARG A 37 -1.15 2.11 1.99
N ALA A 38 -0.51 1.20 1.25
CA ALA A 38 0.23 0.08 1.82
C ALA A 38 1.35 -0.36 0.88
N VAL A 39 2.42 -0.87 1.46
CA VAL A 39 3.56 -1.44 0.72
C VAL A 39 3.65 -2.91 1.10
N LEU A 40 3.57 -3.79 0.11
CA LEU A 40 3.73 -5.24 0.24
C LEU A 40 5.15 -5.61 -0.22
N GLU A 41 5.48 -6.90 -0.25
CA GLU A 41 6.82 -7.35 -0.65
C GLU A 41 7.22 -6.85 -2.04
N ARG A 42 6.35 -7.03 -3.05
CA ARG A 42 6.62 -6.69 -4.46
C ARG A 42 5.68 -5.64 -5.05
N THR A 43 4.56 -5.38 -4.38
CA THR A 43 3.50 -4.52 -4.88
C THR A 43 3.19 -3.41 -3.89
N VAL A 44 2.50 -2.38 -4.36
CA VAL A 44 2.00 -1.28 -3.55
C VAL A 44 0.53 -1.06 -3.84
N VAL A 45 -0.22 -0.77 -2.79
CA VAL A 45 -1.60 -0.30 -2.90
C VAL A 45 -1.56 1.22 -2.96
N ILE A 46 -2.08 1.78 -4.05
CA ILE A 46 -2.14 3.21 -4.30
C ILE A 46 -3.61 3.67 -4.32
N GLU A 47 -3.82 4.93 -4.02
CA GLU A 47 -5.09 5.62 -4.12
C GLU A 47 -4.92 6.79 -5.10
N HIS A 48 -5.73 6.83 -6.16
CA HIS A 48 -5.71 7.90 -7.16
C HIS A 48 -6.47 9.12 -6.64
N HIS A 49 -5.85 10.30 -6.72
CA HIS A 49 -6.46 11.55 -6.21
C HIS A 49 -7.75 11.94 -6.94
N GLU A 50 -7.88 11.57 -8.22
CA GLU A 50 -8.99 12.01 -9.08
C GLU A 50 -10.31 11.25 -8.84
N GLY A 51 -10.28 10.09 -8.16
CA GLY A 51 -11.48 9.29 -7.93
C GLY A 51 -11.51 8.47 -6.65
N GLY A 52 -10.47 8.55 -5.80
CA GLY A 52 -10.35 7.72 -4.60
C GLY A 52 -10.22 6.22 -4.89
N GLU A 53 -10.09 5.85 -6.16
CA GLU A 53 -9.95 4.47 -6.62
C GLU A 53 -8.62 3.89 -6.14
N ARG A 54 -8.67 2.63 -5.72
CA ARG A 54 -7.51 1.91 -5.19
C ARG A 54 -7.00 0.88 -6.17
N SER A 55 -5.74 1.03 -6.54
CA SER A 55 -5.07 0.16 -7.49
C SER A 55 -3.88 -0.55 -6.83
N VAL A 56 -3.52 -1.71 -7.37
CA VAL A 56 -2.31 -2.44 -6.95
C VAL A 56 -1.32 -2.41 -8.10
N VAL A 57 -0.15 -1.83 -7.85
CA VAL A 57 0.92 -1.73 -8.86
C VAL A 57 2.22 -2.33 -8.35
N ARG A 58 3.15 -2.60 -9.25
CA ARG A 58 4.49 -3.09 -8.87
C ARG A 58 5.31 -1.95 -8.27
N LYS A 59 6.18 -2.28 -7.30
CA LYS A 59 7.10 -1.31 -6.70
C LYS A 59 7.96 -0.60 -7.74
N ASP A 60 8.34 -1.30 -8.80
CA ASP A 60 9.19 -0.78 -9.87
C ASP A 60 8.55 0.38 -10.64
N SER A 61 7.22 0.40 -10.71
CA SER A 61 6.44 1.44 -11.40
C SER A 61 6.07 2.61 -10.49
N CYS A 62 6.40 2.53 -9.20
CA CYS A 62 6.05 3.51 -8.19
C CYS A 62 7.25 4.43 -7.92
N MET A 63 7.17 5.65 -8.43
CA MET A 63 8.21 6.65 -8.31
C MET A 63 7.95 7.54 -7.08
N VAL A 64 8.91 7.61 -6.16
CA VAL A 64 8.73 8.24 -4.85
C VAL A 64 9.86 9.21 -4.56
N LYS A 65 9.58 10.18 -3.69
CA LYS A 65 10.64 10.98 -3.07
C LYS A 65 11.25 10.15 -1.95
N PRO A 66 12.56 9.85 -1.95
CA PRO A 66 13.17 9.03 -0.90
C PRO A 66 12.88 9.58 0.51
N SER A 67 12.92 10.90 0.66
CA SER A 67 12.67 11.59 1.94
C SER A 67 11.22 11.52 2.44
N ALA A 68 10.27 11.13 1.59
CA ALA A 68 8.87 10.98 1.97
C ALA A 68 8.54 9.55 2.44
N VAL A 69 9.44 8.60 2.22
CA VAL A 69 9.25 7.21 2.62
C VAL A 69 9.61 7.06 4.09
N ALA A 70 8.63 6.68 4.91
CA ALA A 70 8.84 6.38 6.32
C ALA A 70 9.02 4.88 6.53
N PHE A 71 9.95 4.53 7.42
CA PHE A 71 10.14 3.16 7.88
C PHE A 71 9.50 3.00 9.25
N VAL A 72 8.80 1.89 9.44
CA VAL A 72 8.21 1.50 10.72
C VAL A 72 8.82 0.19 11.17
N LEU A 73 8.91 -0.05 12.49
CA LEU A 73 9.30 -1.35 13.00
C LEU A 73 8.37 -2.42 12.41
N GLY A 74 8.96 -3.40 11.75
CA GLY A 74 8.27 -4.51 11.15
C GLY A 74 7.55 -5.28 12.25
N ASN A 75 6.23 -5.20 12.26
CA ASN A 75 5.41 -6.03 13.12
C ASN A 75 5.15 -7.33 12.36
N PRO A 76 5.58 -8.50 12.86
CA PRO A 76 5.37 -9.79 12.20
C PRO A 76 3.89 -10.13 11.95
N ASN A 77 2.94 -9.36 12.52
CA ASN A 77 1.50 -9.51 12.35
C ASN A 77 0.86 -8.51 11.35
N ASN A 78 1.62 -7.59 10.75
CA ASN A 78 1.06 -6.46 10.01
C ASN A 78 1.05 -6.62 8.48
N GLY A 79 1.28 -7.84 7.99
CA GLY A 79 0.84 -8.18 6.63
C GLY A 79 -0.63 -7.78 6.52
N VAL A 80 -0.95 -6.89 5.57
CA VAL A 80 -2.30 -6.32 5.39
C VAL A 80 -3.29 -7.47 5.29
N GLY A 81 -3.86 -7.83 6.44
CA GLY A 81 -4.61 -9.07 6.56
C GLY A 81 -5.86 -8.98 5.70
N PRO A 82 -6.45 -10.11 5.28
CA PRO A 82 -7.70 -10.12 4.52
C PRO A 82 -8.81 -9.25 5.15
N ARG A 83 -8.78 -9.05 6.47
CA ARG A 83 -9.69 -8.16 7.21
C ARG A 83 -9.50 -6.67 6.87
N GLN A 84 -8.28 -6.22 6.61
CA GLN A 84 -8.01 -4.83 6.25
C GLN A 84 -8.33 -4.56 4.77
N TRP A 85 -8.23 -5.58 3.91
CA TRP A 85 -8.74 -5.54 2.52
C TRP A 85 -10.27 -5.38 2.46
N ARG A 86 -11.01 -5.98 3.39
CA ARG A 86 -12.49 -5.85 3.48
C ARG A 86 -12.99 -4.45 3.86
N ARG A 87 -12.12 -3.57 4.37
CA ARG A 87 -12.50 -2.21 4.81
C ARG A 87 -12.22 -1.13 3.76
N LEU A 88 -11.84 -1.50 2.54
CA LEU A 88 -11.76 -0.56 1.43
C LEU A 88 -13.20 -0.33 0.89
N PRO A 89 -13.67 0.92 0.71
CA PRO A 89 -15.00 1.16 0.16
C PRO A 89 -15.00 0.68 -1.29
N GLY A 90 -15.94 -0.22 -1.63
CA GLY A 90 -16.06 -0.77 -2.98
C GLY A 90 -15.76 -2.28 -3.16
N LYS A 91 -15.81 -3.13 -2.12
CA LYS A 91 -15.70 -4.60 -2.30
C LYS A 91 -16.96 -5.35 -1.83
N PRO A 92 -17.41 -6.41 -2.54
CA PRO A 92 -18.70 -7.08 -2.33
C PRO A 92 -18.76 -7.80 -0.97
N PRO A 93 -19.96 -8.16 -0.47
CA PRO A 93 -20.10 -8.80 0.83
C PRO A 93 -19.30 -10.11 0.89
N ALA A 94 -18.71 -10.37 2.05
CA ALA A 94 -17.99 -11.60 2.30
C ALA A 94 -18.92 -12.82 2.14
N PRO A 95 -18.45 -13.97 1.63
CA PRO A 95 -19.20 -15.21 1.71
C PRO A 95 -19.54 -15.50 3.17
N ALA A 96 -20.81 -15.82 3.41
CA ALA A 96 -21.33 -16.15 4.74
C ALA A 96 -20.45 -17.21 5.41
N ALA A 97 -20.19 -17.01 6.70
CA ALA A 97 -19.60 -18.06 7.54
C ALA A 97 -20.45 -19.34 7.42
N PRO A 98 -19.85 -20.55 7.45
CA PRO A 98 -20.63 -21.77 7.46
C PRO A 98 -21.54 -21.76 8.69
N ALA A 99 -22.84 -21.93 8.44
CA ALA A 99 -23.86 -21.98 9.47
C ALA A 99 -23.46 -22.99 10.55
N ALA A 100 -23.54 -22.57 11.81
CA ALA A 100 -23.52 -23.52 12.92
C ALA A 100 -24.69 -24.51 12.74
N PRO A 101 -24.50 -25.80 13.02
CA PRO A 101 -25.56 -26.79 12.85
C PRO A 101 -26.69 -26.56 13.87
N PRO A 102 -27.93 -26.94 13.54
CA PRO A 102 -29.05 -26.78 14.45
C PRO A 102 -28.94 -27.77 15.61
N THR A 103 -28.88 -27.26 16.84
CA THR A 103 -29.18 -28.07 18.04
C THR A 103 -30.66 -27.97 18.35
N LYS A 104 -31.32 -29.12 18.10
CA LYS A 104 -32.61 -29.66 18.57
C LYS A 104 -33.47 -28.81 19.52
#